data_AF-A0A7S2I1X5-F1
#
_entry.id   AF-A0A7S2I1X5-F1
#
_cell.length_a   1.000
_cell.length_b   1.000
_cell.length_c   1.000
_cell.angle_alpha   90.00
_cell.angle_beta   90.00
_cell.angle_gamma   90.00
#
_symmetry.space_group_name_H-M   'P 1'
#
loop_
_entity.id
_entity.type
_entity.pdbx_description
1 polymer ?
#
loop_
_entity_poly.entity_id
_entity_poly.type
_entity_poly.pdbx_seq_one_letter_code
_entity_poly.pdbx_strand_id
1 'polypeptide(L)'
;ETVGNQLCSLCVGMHITSPVGASSSAQCVCTANFYMVSGSCLACTQSMRCWKEPGNGASLATLNLTAGFWRLSNATHHIYPCDAHDTTLSALCVGGADASDYCIPGSGGPLCRVCAPRHFLNMDEGRCSQCWQTGVSIGFVPLI
;
A
#
# COMPACT_ATOMS: atom_id res chain seq x y z
N GLU A 1 43.64 -18.39 -16.36
CA GLU A 1 43.35 -16.94 -16.35
C GLU A 1 42.39 -16.64 -15.20
N THR A 2 42.90 -16.06 -14.13
CA THR A 2 42.10 -15.68 -12.95
C THR A 2 41.91 -14.17 -12.96
N VAL A 3 40.80 -13.72 -13.54
CA VAL A 3 40.38 -12.31 -13.45
C VAL A 3 39.73 -12.10 -12.08
N GLY A 4 40.56 -12.08 -11.04
CA GLY A 4 40.17 -11.88 -9.63
C GLY A 4 40.47 -10.47 -9.12
N ASN A 5 40.30 -9.44 -9.96
CA ASN A 5 40.50 -8.05 -9.58
C ASN A 5 39.34 -7.18 -10.07
N GLN A 6 38.14 -7.43 -9.54
CA GLN A 6 37.16 -6.36 -9.42
C GLN A 6 37.25 -5.85 -7.98
N LEU A 7 37.43 -4.54 -7.82
CA LEU A 7 37.37 -3.87 -6.52
C LEU A 7 36.07 -4.28 -5.82
N CYS A 8 36.18 -5.09 -4.75
CA CYS A 8 35.07 -5.38 -3.86
C CYS A 8 34.62 -4.04 -3.26
N SER A 9 33.61 -3.45 -3.89
CA SER A 9 33.01 -2.21 -3.41
C SER A 9 32.16 -2.57 -2.21
N LEU A 10 32.60 -2.15 -1.03
CA LEU A 10 31.85 -2.36 0.20
C LEU A 10 30.50 -1.63 0.10
N CYS A 11 29.44 -2.28 0.59
CA CYS A 11 28.19 -1.58 0.85
C CYS A 11 28.44 -0.57 1.97
N VAL A 12 28.22 0.72 1.68
CA VAL A 12 28.46 1.81 2.63
C VAL A 12 27.16 2.30 3.26
N GLY A 13 27.25 2.76 4.51
CA GLY A 13 26.10 3.25 5.26
C GLY A 13 25.20 2.12 5.77
N MET A 14 23.88 2.25 5.59
CA MET A 14 22.85 1.33 6.08
C MET A 14 22.58 0.14 5.13
N HIS A 15 23.58 -0.23 4.32
CA HIS A 15 23.45 -1.25 3.29
C HIS A 15 24.23 -2.54 3.65
N ILE A 16 23.70 -3.68 3.26
CA ILE A 16 24.30 -5.01 3.37
C ILE A 16 24.19 -5.74 2.03
N THR A 17 24.99 -6.79 1.80
CA THR A 17 24.87 -7.62 0.59
C THR A 17 23.71 -8.59 0.71
N SER A 18 22.87 -8.72 -0.33
CA SER A 18 21.69 -9.60 -0.26
C SER A 18 22.04 -11.11 -0.29
N PRO A 19 22.91 -11.62 -1.19
CA PRO A 19 23.49 -12.96 -1.08
C PRO A 19 24.97 -12.96 -0.64
N VAL A 20 25.43 -14.09 -0.10
CA VAL A 20 26.85 -14.38 0.07
C VAL A 20 27.50 -14.43 -1.33
N GLY A 21 28.60 -13.71 -1.53
CA GLY A 21 29.28 -13.65 -2.83
C GLY A 21 28.81 -12.54 -3.78
N ALA A 22 28.19 -11.48 -3.26
CA ALA A 22 27.93 -10.27 -4.03
C ALA A 22 29.22 -9.75 -4.69
N SER A 23 29.18 -9.55 -6.01
CA SER A 23 30.29 -9.11 -6.86
C SER A 23 30.17 -7.66 -7.29
N SER A 24 29.07 -6.99 -6.96
CA SER A 24 28.82 -5.60 -7.35
C SER A 24 28.04 -4.80 -6.30
N SER A 25 28.22 -3.48 -6.29
CA SER A 25 27.46 -2.55 -5.43
C SER A 25 25.96 -2.51 -5.77
N ALA A 26 25.56 -2.98 -6.95
CA ALA A 26 24.15 -3.15 -7.32
C ALA A 26 23.44 -4.23 -6.49
N GLN A 27 24.18 -5.11 -5.82
CA GLN A 27 23.65 -6.15 -4.93
C GLN A 27 23.62 -5.70 -3.46
N CYS A 28 23.92 -4.43 -3.19
CA CYS A 28 23.72 -3.81 -1.89
C CYS A 28 22.24 -3.51 -1.68
N VAL A 29 21.71 -4.02 -0.57
CA VAL A 29 20.34 -3.81 -0.12
C VAL A 29 20.32 -3.17 1.26
N CYS A 30 19.19 -2.60 1.67
CA CYS A 30 19.08 -2.04 3.00
C CYS A 30 19.13 -3.12 4.09
N THR A 31 19.76 -2.76 5.22
CA THR A 31 19.79 -3.60 6.42
C THR A 31 18.41 -3.75 7.06
N ALA A 32 18.30 -4.63 8.06
CA ALA A 32 17.06 -4.86 8.80
C ALA A 32 16.46 -3.54 9.33
N ASN A 33 15.12 -3.41 9.26
CA ASN A 33 14.37 -2.18 9.60
C ASN A 33 14.63 -0.97 8.70
N PHE A 34 15.27 -1.15 7.53
CA PHE A 34 15.37 -0.13 6.50
C PHE A 34 14.82 -0.63 5.17
N TYR A 35 14.32 0.30 4.35
CA TYR A 35 13.84 0.01 3.01
C TYR A 35 14.46 0.97 1.99
N MET A 36 14.62 0.48 0.76
CA MET A 36 15.29 1.21 -0.31
C MET A 36 14.31 2.14 -1.05
N VAL A 37 14.68 3.42 -1.15
CA VAL A 37 14.02 4.45 -1.96
C VAL A 37 15.08 5.19 -2.76
N SER A 38 15.05 5.06 -4.09
CA SER A 38 15.96 5.78 -4.99
C SER A 38 17.45 5.67 -4.61
N GLY A 39 17.89 4.49 -4.15
CA GLY A 39 19.28 4.26 -3.73
C GLY A 39 19.62 4.64 -2.29
N SER A 40 18.65 5.19 -1.53
CA SER A 40 18.82 5.53 -0.12
C SER A 40 18.02 4.57 0.78
N CYS A 41 18.60 4.22 1.92
CA CYS A 41 17.92 3.43 2.95
C CYS A 41 17.22 4.34 3.94
N LEU A 42 15.88 4.26 3.96
CA LEU A 42 15.05 4.98 4.93
C LEU A 42 14.62 4.04 6.04
N ALA A 43 14.59 4.59 7.27
CA ALA A 43 14.17 3.84 8.44
C ALA A 43 12.67 3.55 8.38
N CYS A 44 12.30 2.35 8.78
CA CYS A 44 10.90 1.95 8.82
C CYS A 44 10.18 2.60 9.99
N THR A 45 8.92 2.97 9.75
CA THR A 45 8.03 3.53 10.77
C THR A 45 6.94 2.53 11.14
N GLN A 46 6.11 2.86 12.13
CA GLN A 46 5.02 1.98 12.58
C GLN A 46 3.94 1.72 11.50
N SER A 47 3.87 2.57 10.47
CA SER A 47 2.94 2.41 9.36
C SER A 47 3.30 1.27 8.40
N MET A 48 4.48 0.67 8.56
CA MET A 48 5.04 -0.30 7.63
C MET A 48 5.64 -1.50 8.33
N ARG A 49 5.47 -2.68 7.72
CA ARG A 49 6.01 -3.95 8.17
C ARG A 49 7.31 -4.25 7.43
N CYS A 50 8.40 -3.73 7.96
CA CYS A 50 9.71 -4.02 7.41
C CYS A 50 10.24 -5.37 7.81
N TRP A 51 11.11 -5.88 6.95
CA TRP A 51 11.82 -7.11 7.18
C TRP A 51 12.76 -6.97 8.38
N LYS A 52 12.68 -7.93 9.31
CA LYS A 52 13.47 -7.95 10.55
C LYS A 52 14.78 -8.73 10.42
N GLU A 53 14.84 -9.70 9.52
CA GLU A 53 16.06 -10.48 9.27
C GLU A 53 17.00 -9.80 8.26
N PRO A 54 18.32 -9.78 8.52
CA PRO A 54 19.30 -9.29 7.55
C PRO A 54 19.37 -10.23 6.32
N GLY A 55 19.49 -9.66 5.12
CA GLY A 55 19.75 -10.38 3.86
C GLY A 55 18.63 -10.26 2.81
N ASN A 56 17.40 -10.01 3.25
CA ASN A 56 16.28 -9.70 2.35
C ASN A 56 16.04 -8.19 2.33
N GLY A 57 16.61 -7.54 1.31
CA GLY A 57 16.42 -6.12 1.08
C GLY A 57 14.94 -5.75 0.93
N ALA A 58 14.43 -4.90 1.82
CA ALA A 58 13.11 -4.29 1.62
C ALA A 58 13.20 -3.15 0.60
N SER A 59 12.22 -3.05 -0.28
CA SER A 59 12.05 -1.97 -1.25
C SER A 59 10.63 -1.45 -1.17
N LEU A 60 10.33 -0.26 -1.72
CA LEU A 60 8.96 0.23 -1.77
C LEU A 60 7.97 -0.79 -2.37
N ALA A 61 8.41 -1.50 -3.41
CA ALA A 61 7.60 -2.49 -4.12
C ALA A 61 7.24 -3.71 -3.25
N THR A 62 8.16 -4.12 -2.37
CA THR A 62 8.02 -5.29 -1.50
C THR A 62 7.57 -4.93 -0.07
N LEU A 63 7.46 -3.64 0.23
CA LEU A 63 7.11 -3.15 1.55
C LEU A 63 5.61 -3.32 1.79
N ASN A 64 5.25 -4.04 2.85
CA ASN A 64 3.85 -4.16 3.29
C ASN A 64 3.51 -3.07 4.30
N LEU A 65 2.35 -2.43 4.18
CA LEU A 65 1.88 -1.49 5.20
C LEU A 65 1.15 -2.23 6.32
N THR A 66 1.11 -1.60 7.49
CA THR A 66 0.24 -2.02 8.59
C THR A 66 -1.21 -1.63 8.26
N ALA A 67 -2.19 -2.39 8.75
CA ALA A 67 -3.60 -2.02 8.64
C ALA A 67 -3.84 -0.60 9.19
N GLY A 68 -4.79 0.12 8.60
CA GLY A 68 -5.04 1.54 8.89
C GLY A 68 -4.14 2.50 8.12
N PHE A 69 -3.20 2.00 7.30
CA PHE A 69 -2.36 2.82 6.44
C PHE A 69 -2.54 2.49 4.97
N TRP A 70 -2.49 3.54 4.16
CA TRP A 70 -2.77 3.51 2.73
C TRP A 70 -1.66 4.23 1.95
N ARG A 71 -1.42 3.78 0.72
CA ARG A 71 -0.59 4.49 -0.26
C ARG A 71 -1.17 4.33 -1.67
N LEU A 72 -0.84 5.25 -2.56
CA LEU A 72 -1.37 5.25 -3.93
C LEU A 72 -0.90 4.05 -4.76
N SER A 73 0.35 3.61 -4.56
CA SER A 73 0.91 2.46 -5.25
C SER A 73 2.10 1.89 -4.47
N ASN A 74 2.54 0.69 -4.82
CA ASN A 74 3.77 0.08 -4.29
C ASN A 74 5.05 0.84 -4.70
N ALA A 75 4.97 1.87 -5.55
CA ALA A 75 6.09 2.74 -5.88
C ALA A 75 6.09 4.05 -5.07
N THR A 76 5.04 4.30 -4.29
CA THR A 76 4.85 5.57 -3.57
C THR A 76 5.39 5.47 -2.15
N HIS A 77 6.32 6.36 -1.77
CA HIS A 77 6.85 6.41 -0.40
C HIS A 77 5.91 7.13 0.59
N HIS A 78 5.04 8.02 0.08
CA HIS A 78 4.06 8.71 0.90
C HIS A 78 2.99 7.74 1.37
N ILE A 79 2.87 7.60 2.69
CA ILE A 79 1.91 6.74 3.36
C ILE A 79 0.98 7.63 4.18
N TYR A 80 -0.31 7.39 4.03
CA TYR A 80 -1.37 8.15 4.68
C TYR A 80 -2.07 7.27 5.71
N PRO A 81 -2.40 7.79 6.90
CA PRO A 81 -3.37 7.15 7.77
C PRO A 81 -4.74 7.13 7.07
N CYS A 82 -5.46 6.01 7.17
CA CYS A 82 -6.85 5.94 6.73
C CYS A 82 -7.74 6.93 7.51
N ASP A 83 -7.38 7.25 8.75
CA ASP A 83 -8.14 8.06 9.70
C ASP A 83 -7.80 9.55 9.76
N ALA A 84 -6.91 10.02 8.88
CA ALA A 84 -6.29 11.35 8.97
C ALA A 84 -7.25 12.55 8.87
N HIS A 85 -8.53 12.36 8.55
CA HIS A 85 -9.42 13.45 8.15
C HIS A 85 -10.89 13.34 8.58
N ASP A 86 -11.48 12.14 8.59
CA ASP A 86 -12.91 11.97 8.90
C ASP A 86 -13.19 10.53 9.34
N THR A 87 -13.56 10.34 10.61
CA THR A 87 -13.80 9.03 11.22
C THR A 87 -14.88 8.22 10.50
N THR A 88 -15.87 8.87 9.89
CA THR A 88 -16.96 8.20 9.19
C THR A 88 -16.48 7.64 7.84
N LEU A 89 -15.67 8.39 7.11
CA LEU A 89 -15.06 7.92 5.86
C LEU A 89 -13.85 7.00 6.09
N SER A 90 -13.26 7.04 7.29
CA SER A 90 -12.17 6.15 7.70
C SER A 90 -12.58 4.68 7.70
N ALA A 91 -13.86 4.41 7.96
CA ALA A 91 -14.41 3.05 7.95
C ALA A 91 -14.38 2.38 6.56
N LEU A 92 -14.25 3.17 5.48
CA LEU A 92 -14.14 2.67 4.12
C LEU A 92 -12.73 2.15 3.79
N CYS A 93 -11.72 2.62 4.52
CA CYS A 93 -10.30 2.34 4.30
C CYS A 93 -9.80 1.38 5.38
N VAL A 94 -9.57 0.13 4.99
CA VAL A 94 -8.93 -0.89 5.83
C VAL A 94 -7.41 -0.72 5.80
N GLY A 95 -6.85 -0.36 4.64
CA GLY A 95 -5.40 -0.28 4.40
C GLY A 95 -4.70 -1.63 4.47
N GLY A 96 -3.37 -1.63 4.66
CA GLY A 96 -2.59 -2.85 4.92
C GLY A 96 -1.55 -3.22 3.86
N ALA A 97 -1.29 -4.52 3.70
CA ALA A 97 -0.23 -5.01 2.82
C ALA A 97 -0.59 -4.88 1.34
N ASP A 98 -1.79 -5.32 0.99
CA ASP A 98 -2.24 -5.46 -0.39
C ASP A 98 -3.13 -4.29 -0.81
N ALA A 99 -2.68 -3.54 -1.82
CA ALA A 99 -3.38 -2.35 -2.31
C ALA A 99 -4.80 -2.66 -2.83
N SER A 100 -5.04 -3.89 -3.28
CA SER A 100 -6.35 -4.38 -3.71
C SER A 100 -7.36 -4.49 -2.57
N ASP A 101 -6.87 -4.72 -1.35
CA ASP A 101 -7.70 -4.97 -0.15
C ASP A 101 -7.80 -3.74 0.76
N TYR A 102 -7.29 -2.59 0.29
CA TYR A 102 -7.32 -1.35 1.04
C TYR A 102 -8.72 -0.85 1.32
N CYS A 103 -9.67 -1.17 0.44
CA CYS A 103 -11.02 -0.65 0.47
C CYS A 103 -12.02 -1.75 0.81
N ILE A 104 -13.03 -1.41 1.60
CA ILE A 104 -14.16 -2.32 1.81
C ILE A 104 -14.91 -2.55 0.49
N PRO A 105 -15.60 -3.69 0.32
CA PRO A 105 -16.43 -3.93 -0.86
C PRO A 105 -17.42 -2.80 -1.12
N GLY A 106 -17.54 -2.39 -2.39
CA GLY A 106 -18.41 -1.27 -2.78
C GLY A 106 -17.80 0.12 -2.61
N SER A 107 -16.53 0.21 -2.18
CA SER A 107 -15.76 1.46 -2.10
C SER A 107 -14.49 1.39 -2.94
N GLY A 108 -13.89 2.55 -3.25
CA GLY A 108 -12.71 2.66 -4.09
C GLY A 108 -12.21 4.11 -4.20
N GLY A 109 -11.30 4.32 -5.15
CA GLY A 109 -10.63 5.62 -5.35
C GLY A 109 -9.65 5.99 -4.24
N PRO A 110 -9.12 7.22 -4.24
CA PRO A 110 -8.17 7.69 -3.22
C PRO A 110 -8.76 7.60 -1.81
N LEU A 111 -8.02 6.96 -0.90
CA LEU A 111 -8.46 6.69 0.49
C LEU A 111 -9.81 5.97 0.59
N CYS A 112 -10.23 5.24 -0.45
CA CYS A 112 -11.50 4.50 -0.47
C CYS A 112 -12.75 5.36 -0.30
N ARG A 113 -12.66 6.67 -0.57
CA ARG A 113 -13.75 7.64 -0.34
C ARG A 113 -14.81 7.68 -1.43
N VAL A 114 -14.59 6.94 -2.52
CA VAL A 114 -15.50 6.91 -3.66
C VAL A 114 -16.31 5.63 -3.59
N CYS A 115 -17.63 5.73 -3.55
CA CYS A 115 -18.47 4.55 -3.69
C CYS A 115 -18.36 4.00 -5.12
N ALA A 116 -18.32 2.68 -5.22
CA ALA A 116 -18.33 1.98 -6.50
C ALA A 116 -19.59 2.35 -7.31
N PRO A 117 -19.59 2.15 -8.64
CA PRO A 117 -20.78 2.36 -9.44
C PRO A 117 -21.99 1.62 -8.86
N ARG A 118 -23.17 2.27 -8.92
CA ARG A 118 -24.43 1.78 -8.34
C ARG A 118 -24.44 1.62 -6.81
N HIS A 119 -23.52 2.27 -6.11
CA HIS A 119 -23.55 2.42 -4.66
C HIS A 119 -23.68 3.90 -4.26
N PHE A 120 -24.20 4.14 -3.06
CA PHE A 120 -24.28 5.47 -2.45
C PHE A 120 -23.71 5.44 -1.04
N LEU A 121 -23.22 6.57 -0.53
CA LEU A 121 -22.75 6.67 0.85
C LEU A 121 -23.97 6.71 1.78
N ASN A 122 -24.15 5.64 2.57
CA ASN A 122 -25.13 5.61 3.65
C ASN A 122 -24.51 6.30 4.87
N MET A 123 -25.01 7.49 5.19
CA MET A 123 -24.47 8.33 6.28
C MET A 123 -24.74 7.72 7.67
N ASP A 124 -25.82 6.95 7.82
CA ASP A 124 -26.17 6.31 9.10
C ASP A 124 -25.24 5.14 9.41
N GLU A 125 -24.83 4.39 8.38
CA GLU A 125 -23.94 3.24 8.51
C GLU A 125 -22.45 3.59 8.30
N GLY A 126 -22.16 4.79 7.80
CA GLY A 126 -20.81 5.23 7.46
C GLY A 126 -20.14 4.38 6.35
N ARG A 127 -20.92 3.78 5.45
CA ARG A 127 -20.39 2.93 4.37
C ARG A 127 -21.14 3.06 3.05
N CYS A 128 -20.50 2.60 1.98
CA CYS A 128 -21.13 2.51 0.67
C CYS A 128 -22.13 1.34 0.62
N SER A 129 -23.40 1.64 0.37
CA SER A 129 -24.47 0.65 0.24
C SER A 129 -24.95 0.59 -1.21
N GLN A 130 -25.34 -0.59 -1.69
CA GLN A 130 -25.85 -0.75 -3.05
C GLN A 130 -27.17 0.00 -3.21
N CYS A 131 -27.34 0.73 -4.33
CA CYS A 131 -28.63 1.26 -4.71
C CYS A 131 -29.59 0.09 -4.95
N TRP A 132 -30.70 0.05 -4.22
CA TRP A 132 -31.77 -0.90 -4.52
C TRP A 132 -32.35 -0.54 -5.88
N GLN A 133 -32.13 -1.40 -6.88
CA GLN A 133 -32.90 -1.33 -8.12
C GLN A 133 -34.28 -1.92 -7.87
N THR A 134 -35.12 -1.21 -7.12
CA THR A 134 -36.55 -1.38 -7.29
C THR A 134 -36.94 -0.49 -8.46
N GLY A 135 -36.90 -1.05 -9.66
CA GLY A 135 -37.78 -0.62 -10.73
C GLY A 135 -39.22 -0.88 -10.27
N VAL A 136 -39.75 -0.02 -9.39
CA VAL A 136 -41.19 0.08 -9.23
C VAL A 136 -41.65 0.76 -10.51
N SER A 137 -42.21 -0.04 -11.41
CA SER A 137 -43.13 0.44 -12.43
C SER A 137 -44.20 1.25 -11.70
N ILE A 138 -44.03 2.57 -11.66
CA ILE A 138 -45.08 3.53 -11.35
C ILE A 138 -46.20 3.21 -12.32
N GLY A 139 -47.28 2.63 -11.79
CA GLY A 139 -48.38 2.10 -12.58
C GLY A 139 -48.92 3.19 -13.51
N PHE A 140 -49.21 2.79 -14.76
CA PHE A 140 -50.04 3.59 -15.64
C PHE A 140 -51.38 3.82 -14.92
N VAL A 141 -51.68 5.07 -14.59
CA VAL A 141 -53.04 5.50 -14.27
C VAL A 141 -53.79 5.47 -15.58
N PRO A 142 -54.79 4.59 -15.79
CA PRO A 142 -55.63 4.69 -16.97
C PRO A 142 -56.46 5.97 -16.83
N LEU A 143 -56.31 6.87 -17.79
CA LEU A 143 -57.27 7.95 -18.01
C LEU A 143 -58.58 7.29 -18.46
N ILE A 144 -59.61 7.51 -17.66
CA ILE A 144 -61.01 7.15 -17.91
C ILE A 144 -61.51 7.94 -19.12
#